data_AF-A0AA96IUS2-F1
#
_entry.id   AF-A0AA96IUS2-F1
#
_cell.length_a   1.000
_cell.length_b   1.000
_cell.length_c   1.000
_cell.angle_alpha   90.00
_cell.angle_beta   90.00
_cell.angle_gamma   90.00
#
_symmetry.space_group_name_H-M   'P 1'
#
loop_
_entity.id
_entity.type
_entity.pdbx_description
1 polymer ?
#
loop_
_entity_poly.entity_id
_entity_poly.type
_entity_poly.pdbx_seq_one_letter_code
_entity_poly.pdbx_strand_id
1 'polypeptide(L)'
;MFDLKPIGKVASPLASLADAPRQADEGAPAAWLVFEPDMLEGLRDLKVGDEVVVVTWLDRARRDVLSVRPRGDASRPPEGVFSTRAPHRPNPIGLHHTTVLAIDGVRVQVTSLEALDGTPVIDLKPALAADVAQR
;
A
#
# COMPACT_ATOMS: atom_id res chain seq x y z
N MET A 1 5.09 4.91 -23.92
CA MET A 1 5.60 5.08 -22.55
C MET A 1 4.39 5.16 -21.64
N PHE A 2 4.41 4.49 -20.49
CA PHE A 2 3.31 4.51 -19.52
C PHE A 2 3.87 5.13 -18.24
N ASP A 3 3.29 6.25 -17.81
CA ASP A 3 3.73 7.01 -16.65
C ASP A 3 2.64 7.00 -15.57
N LEU A 4 3.06 6.79 -14.32
CA LEU A 4 2.18 6.88 -13.16
C LEU A 4 2.32 8.26 -12.52
N LYS A 5 1.19 8.91 -12.23
CA LYS A 5 1.13 10.13 -11.40
C LYS A 5 0.78 9.73 -9.97
N PRO A 6 1.64 9.97 -8.97
CA PRO A 6 1.24 9.86 -7.57
C PRO A 6 0.07 10.80 -7.27
N ILE A 7 -0.91 10.31 -6.52
CA ILE A 7 -2.11 11.05 -6.11
C ILE A 7 -2.06 11.48 -4.65
N GLY A 8 -0.98 11.14 -3.95
CA GLY A 8 -0.77 11.43 -2.54
C GLY A 8 0.45 10.70 -2.00
N LYS A 9 0.59 10.73 -0.67
CA LYS A 9 1.66 10.07 0.07
C LYS A 9 1.14 9.44 1.35
N VAL A 10 1.81 8.37 1.79
CA VAL A 10 1.63 7.79 3.11
C VAL A 10 2.31 8.69 4.14
N ALA A 11 1.60 9.00 5.23
CA ALA A 11 2.15 9.57 6.46
C ALA A 11 2.02 8.52 7.57
N SER A 12 3.15 7.91 7.95
CA SER A 12 3.23 6.70 8.76
C SER A 12 4.34 6.82 9.82
N PRO A 13 4.21 6.18 10.99
CA PRO A 13 5.32 6.12 11.96
C PRO A 13 6.49 5.24 11.47
N LEU A 14 6.31 4.47 10.40
CA LEU A 14 7.33 3.57 9.86
C LEU A 14 8.38 4.36 9.05
N ALA A 15 9.53 4.65 9.67
CA ALA A 15 10.59 5.42 9.02
C ALA A 15 11.62 4.56 8.26
N SER A 16 11.73 3.26 8.57
CA SER A 16 12.76 2.37 8.03
C SER A 16 12.19 1.00 7.62
N LEU A 17 12.77 0.39 6.58
CA LEU A 17 12.40 -0.98 6.16
C LEU A 17 12.74 -2.04 7.20
N ALA A 18 13.70 -1.76 8.11
CA ALA A 18 14.10 -2.71 9.14
C ALA A 18 13.05 -2.84 10.25
N ASP A 19 12.34 -1.75 10.53
CA ASP A 19 11.35 -1.65 11.60
C ASP A 19 9.91 -1.83 11.09
N ALA A 20 9.73 -1.83 9.76
CA ALA A 20 8.44 -2.06 9.14
C ALA A 20 8.02 -3.54 9.22
N PRO A 21 6.78 -3.84 9.65
CA PRO A 21 6.26 -5.20 9.59
C PRO A 21 6.23 -5.68 8.15
N ARG A 22 6.42 -6.99 7.93
CA ARG A 22 6.53 -7.50 6.56
C ARG A 22 5.18 -7.65 5.89
N GLN A 23 4.11 -7.76 6.68
CA GLN A 23 2.72 -7.90 6.25
C GLN A 23 1.80 -7.15 7.22
N ALA A 24 0.60 -6.78 6.76
CA ALA A 24 -0.37 -6.03 7.55
C ALA A 24 -0.78 -6.71 8.88
N ASP A 25 -0.84 -8.04 8.90
CA ASP A 25 -1.21 -8.86 10.07
C ASP A 25 -0.05 -9.03 11.08
N GLU A 26 1.14 -8.53 10.77
CA GLU A 26 2.32 -8.54 11.66
C GLU A 26 2.42 -7.27 12.54
N GLY A 27 1.28 -6.65 12.87
CA GLY A 27 1.23 -5.46 13.74
C GLY A 27 1.47 -4.14 13.00
N ALA A 28 1.06 -4.04 11.74
CA ALA A 28 1.13 -2.80 11.00
C ALA A 28 0.32 -1.67 11.69
N PRO A 29 0.87 -0.46 11.79
CA PRO A 29 0.21 0.65 12.46
C PRO A 29 -0.92 1.23 11.61
N ALA A 30 -1.78 2.02 12.24
CA ALA A 30 -2.62 2.95 11.49
C ALA A 30 -1.75 4.05 10.86
N ALA A 31 -2.13 4.49 9.67
CA ALA A 31 -1.41 5.52 8.93
C ALA A 31 -2.39 6.43 8.19
N TRP A 32 -1.93 7.63 7.87
CA TRP A 32 -2.69 8.56 7.03
C TRP A 32 -2.27 8.42 5.57
N LEU A 33 -3.24 8.35 4.67
CA LEU A 33 -3.07 8.64 3.26
C LEU A 33 -3.35 10.13 3.08
N VAL A 34 -2.36 10.89 2.65
CA VAL A 34 -2.47 12.34 2.42
C VAL A 34 -2.52 12.57 0.92
N PHE A 35 -3.71 12.81 0.39
CA PHE A 35 -3.95 13.01 -1.03
C PHE A 35 -3.63 14.45 -1.46
N GLU A 36 -3.35 14.63 -2.76
CA GLU A 36 -3.26 15.94 -3.37
C GLU A 36 -4.64 16.63 -3.38
N PRO A 37 -4.72 17.98 -3.27
CA PRO A 37 -6.00 18.69 -3.22
C PRO A 37 -6.92 18.46 -4.42
N ASP A 38 -6.37 18.20 -5.61
CA ASP A 38 -7.13 17.91 -6.83
C ASP A 38 -7.87 16.56 -6.77
N MET A 39 -7.58 15.72 -5.77
CA MET A 39 -8.23 14.40 -5.57
C MET A 39 -9.49 14.45 -4.71
N LEU A 40 -9.84 15.60 -4.12
CA LEU A 40 -10.99 15.73 -3.20
C LEU A 40 -12.30 15.21 -3.79
N GLU A 41 -12.55 15.47 -5.08
CA GLU A 41 -13.74 14.97 -5.78
C GLU A 41 -13.83 13.45 -5.75
N GLY A 42 -12.71 12.75 -5.94
CA GLY A 42 -12.64 11.30 -5.93
C GLY A 42 -12.76 10.67 -4.54
N LEU A 43 -12.54 11.45 -3.48
CA LEU A 43 -12.67 11.00 -2.09
C LEU A 43 -14.09 11.21 -1.53
N ARG A 44 -14.96 11.96 -2.23
CA ARG A 44 -16.23 12.48 -1.70
C ARG A 44 -17.10 11.42 -1.02
N ASP A 45 -17.21 10.24 -1.60
CA ASP A 45 -18.14 9.20 -1.18
C ASP A 45 -17.53 8.16 -0.23
N LEU A 46 -16.24 8.30 0.09
CA LEU A 46 -15.55 7.43 1.03
C LEU A 46 -16.07 7.65 2.46
N LYS A 47 -16.22 6.56 3.22
CA LYS A 47 -16.76 6.58 4.58
C LYS A 47 -15.87 5.84 5.55
N VAL A 48 -15.91 6.24 6.81
CA VAL A 48 -15.35 5.45 7.90
C VAL A 48 -16.01 4.07 7.93
N GLY A 49 -15.19 3.03 8.02
CA GLY A 49 -15.61 1.64 7.93
C GLY A 49 -15.54 1.04 6.53
N ASP A 50 -15.31 1.83 5.47
CA ASP A 50 -15.11 1.27 4.13
C ASP A 50 -13.84 0.41 4.09
N GLU A 51 -13.96 -0.80 3.55
CA GLU A 51 -12.81 -1.62 3.18
C GLU A 51 -12.30 -1.19 1.81
N VAL A 52 -11.00 -0.96 1.72
CA VAL A 52 -10.33 -0.42 0.54
C VAL A 52 -9.04 -1.17 0.23
N VAL A 53 -8.68 -1.17 -1.04
CA VAL A 53 -7.35 -1.52 -1.52
C VAL A 53 -6.59 -0.23 -1.82
N VAL A 54 -5.52 0.01 -1.06
CA VAL A 54 -4.57 1.09 -1.34
C VAL A 54 -3.47 0.54 -2.24
N VAL A 55 -3.18 1.26 -3.33
CA VAL A 55 -2.10 0.94 -4.25
C VAL A 55 -0.98 1.96 -4.04
N THR A 56 0.22 1.47 -3.71
CA THR A 56 1.40 2.32 -3.47
C THR A 56 2.51 2.02 -4.48
N TRP A 57 3.44 2.96 -4.64
CA TRP A 57 4.70 2.73 -5.33
C TRP A 57 5.81 2.63 -4.30
N LEU A 58 6.40 1.45 -4.13
CA LEU A 58 7.49 1.21 -3.18
C LEU A 58 8.80 1.74 -3.78
N ASP A 59 8.93 3.06 -3.74
CA ASP A 59 9.97 3.90 -4.34
C ASP A 59 11.41 3.50 -3.97
N ARG A 60 11.60 2.88 -2.81
CA ARG A 60 12.90 2.39 -2.31
C ARG A 60 13.26 0.99 -2.80
N ALA A 61 12.41 0.34 -3.60
CA ALA A 61 12.65 -1.02 -4.05
C ALA A 61 13.62 -1.11 -5.24
N ARG A 62 14.49 -2.14 -5.22
CA ARG A 62 15.26 -2.55 -6.40
C ARG A 62 14.35 -3.18 -7.45
N ARG A 63 14.50 -2.76 -8.70
CA ARG A 63 13.59 -3.10 -9.81
C ARG A 63 14.15 -4.15 -10.78
N ASP A 64 15.42 -4.50 -10.64
CA ASP A 64 16.14 -5.52 -11.40
C ASP A 64 16.03 -6.93 -10.77
N VAL A 65 15.34 -7.05 -9.63
CA VAL A 65 15.20 -8.30 -8.89
C VAL A 65 14.07 -9.17 -9.45
N LEU A 66 14.40 -10.40 -9.85
CA LEU A 66 13.44 -11.41 -10.33
C LEU A 66 13.31 -12.64 -9.42
N SER A 67 14.21 -12.79 -8.44
CA SER A 67 14.15 -13.85 -7.45
C SER A 67 14.63 -13.36 -6.09
N VAL A 68 14.00 -13.87 -5.04
CA VAL A 68 14.29 -13.53 -3.64
C VAL A 68 14.29 -14.80 -2.79
N ARG A 69 14.98 -14.78 -1.66
CA ARG A 69 14.70 -15.70 -0.58
C ARG A 69 13.57 -15.09 0.26
N PRO A 70 12.40 -15.73 0.37
CA PRO A 70 11.28 -15.15 1.08
C PRO A 70 11.68 -14.82 2.52
N ARG A 71 11.22 -13.66 3.01
CA ARG A 71 11.58 -13.16 4.35
C ARG A 71 13.10 -12.99 4.59
N GLY A 72 13.93 -13.05 3.54
CA GLY A 72 15.39 -13.01 3.66
C GLY A 72 16.00 -14.27 4.27
N ASP A 73 15.24 -15.35 4.40
CA ASP A 73 15.67 -16.57 5.08
C ASP A 73 16.63 -17.40 4.19
N ALA A 74 17.90 -17.48 4.60
CA ALA A 74 18.93 -18.21 3.87
C ALA A 74 18.68 -19.72 3.80
N SER A 75 17.88 -20.28 4.72
CA SER A 75 17.53 -21.71 4.74
C SER A 75 16.47 -22.09 3.70
N ARG A 76 15.69 -21.11 3.22
CA ARG A 76 14.65 -21.32 2.21
C ARG A 76 15.21 -21.25 0.79
N PRO A 77 14.71 -22.06 -0.15
CA PRO A 77 15.08 -21.93 -1.56
C PRO A 77 14.65 -20.54 -2.10
N PRO A 78 15.38 -20.01 -3.09
CA PRO A 78 14.95 -18.80 -3.78
C PRO A 78 13.64 -19.05 -4.54
N GLU A 79 12.73 -18.09 -4.51
CA GLU A 79 11.46 -18.10 -5.22
C GLU A 79 11.43 -16.94 -6.24
N GLY A 80 10.66 -17.08 -7.32
CA GLY A 80 10.46 -15.99 -8.27
C GLY A 80 9.62 -14.87 -7.64
N VAL A 81 9.94 -13.60 -7.91
CA VAL A 81 9.24 -12.48 -7.23
C VAL A 81 7.72 -12.48 -7.42
N PHE A 82 7.24 -13.02 -8.55
CA PHE A 82 5.81 -13.11 -8.87
C PHE A 82 5.04 -14.19 -8.10
N SER A 83 5.71 -15.13 -7.43
CA SER A 83 5.07 -16.05 -6.47
C SER A 83 5.12 -15.53 -5.02
N THR A 84 5.62 -14.30 -4.81
CA THR A 84 5.82 -13.72 -3.48
C THR A 84 5.22 -12.32 -3.38
N ARG A 85 5.22 -11.76 -2.16
CA ARG A 85 4.89 -10.35 -1.89
C ARG A 85 6.13 -9.47 -1.67
N ALA A 86 7.31 -9.90 -2.12
CA ALA A 86 8.54 -9.13 -1.90
C ALA A 86 8.49 -7.75 -2.60
N PRO A 87 8.97 -6.67 -1.97
CA PRO A 87 8.87 -5.31 -2.52
C PRO A 87 9.80 -5.11 -3.74
N HIS A 88 10.92 -5.82 -3.79
CA HIS A 88 11.86 -5.77 -4.91
C HIS A 88 11.32 -6.59 -6.09
N ARG A 89 10.93 -5.89 -7.16
CA ARG A 89 10.31 -6.45 -8.38
C ARG A 89 10.31 -5.40 -9.50
N PRO A 90 10.10 -5.77 -10.77
CA PRO A 90 10.15 -4.83 -11.90
C PRO A 90 9.26 -3.59 -11.75
N ASN A 91 8.04 -3.78 -11.27
CA ASN A 91 7.10 -2.72 -10.93
C ASN A 91 6.74 -2.88 -9.45
N PRO A 92 7.37 -2.13 -8.54
CA PRO A 92 7.26 -2.29 -7.10
C PRO A 92 5.95 -1.70 -6.57
N ILE A 93 4.84 -2.28 -7.02
CA ILE A 93 3.49 -1.87 -6.62
C ILE A 93 3.14 -2.59 -5.32
N GLY A 94 2.86 -1.81 -4.27
CA GLY A 94 2.28 -2.31 -3.02
C GLY A 94 0.76 -2.39 -3.13
N LEU A 95 0.19 -3.44 -2.55
CA LEU A 95 -1.26 -3.67 -2.48
C LEU A 95 -1.63 -3.93 -1.04
N HIS A 96 -2.43 -3.03 -0.47
CA HIS A 96 -2.77 -3.04 0.95
C HIS A 96 -4.28 -3.10 1.11
N HIS A 97 -4.79 -4.19 1.69
CA HIS A 97 -6.19 -4.27 2.07
C HIS A 97 -6.34 -3.71 3.48
N THR A 98 -7.19 -2.69 3.64
CA THR A 98 -7.34 -1.95 4.89
C THR A 98 -8.74 -1.36 5.03
N THR A 99 -9.08 -0.91 6.23
CA THR A 99 -10.33 -0.24 6.59
C THR A 99 -10.07 1.24 6.87
N VAL A 100 -10.95 2.11 6.37
CA VAL A 100 -10.95 3.54 6.68
C VAL A 100 -11.35 3.77 8.14
N LEU A 101 -10.50 4.48 8.89
CA LEU A 101 -10.70 4.82 10.31
C LEU A 101 -11.18 6.25 10.51
N ALA A 102 -10.72 7.20 9.68
CA ALA A 102 -11.08 8.61 9.77
C ALA A 102 -10.87 9.30 8.43
N ILE A 103 -11.60 10.40 8.20
CA ILE A 103 -11.46 11.26 7.02
C ILE A 103 -11.40 12.71 7.50
N ASP A 104 -10.38 13.44 7.05
CA ASP A 104 -10.10 14.84 7.39
C ASP A 104 -9.61 15.60 6.15
N GLY A 105 -10.56 16.17 5.39
CA GLY A 105 -10.28 16.85 4.12
C GLY A 105 -9.63 15.91 3.11
N VAL A 106 -8.37 16.18 2.74
CA VAL A 106 -7.56 15.35 1.83
C VAL A 106 -6.92 14.14 2.51
N ARG A 107 -7.15 13.93 3.80
CA ARG A 107 -6.48 12.90 4.59
C ARG A 107 -7.45 11.78 4.91
N VAL A 108 -7.04 10.55 4.65
CA VAL A 108 -7.79 9.34 4.98
C VAL A 108 -6.94 8.48 5.90
N GLN A 109 -7.35 8.30 7.15
CA GLN A 109 -6.68 7.38 8.05
C GLN A 109 -7.15 5.96 7.77
N VAL A 110 -6.22 5.02 7.70
CA VAL A 110 -6.49 3.61 7.45
C VAL A 110 -5.81 2.73 8.51
N THR A 111 -6.34 1.55 8.74
CA THR A 111 -5.72 0.56 9.64
C THR A 111 -4.54 -0.15 8.96
N SER A 112 -3.69 -0.81 9.76
CA SER A 112 -2.81 -1.90 9.33
C SER A 112 -2.04 -1.65 8.02
N LEU A 113 -1.38 -0.50 7.88
CA LEU A 113 -0.63 -0.15 6.68
C LEU A 113 0.88 -0.30 6.93
N GLU A 114 1.50 -1.26 6.24
CA GLU A 114 2.92 -1.60 6.35
C GLU A 114 3.82 -0.78 5.41
N ALA A 115 3.31 0.35 4.89
CA ALA A 115 4.06 1.27 4.04
C ALA A 115 4.83 2.31 4.87
N LEU A 116 6.04 2.63 4.41
CA LEU A 116 6.88 3.64 5.05
C LEU A 116 6.32 5.05 4.89
N ASP A 117 6.74 5.94 5.77
CA ASP A 117 6.49 7.37 5.64
C ASP A 117 6.98 7.91 4.28
N GLY A 118 6.20 8.79 3.68
CA GLY A 118 6.49 9.38 2.37
C GLY A 118 6.26 8.46 1.17
N THR A 119 5.88 7.18 1.37
CA THR A 119 5.63 6.25 0.26
C THR A 119 4.54 6.80 -0.66
N PRO A 120 4.78 6.93 -1.98
CA PRO A 120 3.77 7.43 -2.92
C PRO A 120 2.52 6.55 -2.97
N VAL A 121 1.35 7.19 -2.91
CA VAL A 121 0.05 6.56 -3.20
C VAL A 121 -0.24 6.74 -4.69
N ILE A 122 -0.57 5.65 -5.36
CA ILE A 122 -0.88 5.63 -6.79
C ILE A 122 -2.39 5.55 -7.03
N ASP A 123 -3.11 4.80 -6.20
CA ASP A 123 -4.54 4.58 -6.38
C ASP A 123 -5.22 4.14 -5.08
N LEU A 124 -6.54 4.29 -5.01
CA LEU A 124 -7.40 3.84 -3.92
C LEU A 124 -8.67 3.25 -4.53
N LYS A 125 -9.04 2.04 -4.13
CA LYS A 125 -10.25 1.36 -4.64
C LYS A 125 -11.06 0.75 -3.50
N PRO A 126 -12.39 0.62 -3.63
CA PRO A 126 -13.15 -0.23 -2.72
C PRO A 126 -12.62 -1.66 -2.80
N ALA A 127 -12.53 -2.34 -1.65
CA ALA A 127 -12.18 -3.75 -1.61
C ALA A 127 -13.31 -4.58 -2.25
N LEU A 128 -12.94 -5.60 -3.02
CA LEU A 128 -13.90 -6.54 -3.57
C LEU A 128 -14.38 -7.46 -2.45
N ALA A 129 -15.52 -7.13 -1.83
CA ALA A 129 -16.31 -8.11 -1.10
C ALA A 129 -17.04 -9.03 -2.10
N ALA A 130 -17.46 -10.22 -1.68
CA ALA A 130 -18.14 -11.20 -2.53
C ALA A 130 -19.39 -10.66 -3.26
N ASP A 131 -19.98 -9.55 -2.79
CA ASP A 131 -21.21 -8.92 -3.35
C ASP A 131 -20.98 -7.62 -4.14
N VAL A 132 -19.75 -7.28 -4.55
CA VAL A 132 -19.50 -6.06 -5.35
C VAL A 132 -20.08 -6.15 -6.78
N ALA A 133 -20.76 -7.24 -7.14
CA ALA A 133 -21.48 -7.39 -8.41
C ALA A 133 -22.78 -6.57 -8.52
N GLN A 134 -23.20 -5.79 -7.50
CA GLN A 134 -24.49 -5.08 -7.48
C GLN A 134 -24.40 -3.56 -7.23
N ARG A 135 -23.24 -2.92 -7.43
CA ARG A 135 -23.12 -1.44 -7.46
C ARG A 135 -22.85 -0.93 -8.85
#